data_AF-A0A9N9E144-F1
#
_entry.id   AF-A0A9N9E144-F1
#
_cell.length_a   1.000
_cell.length_b   1.000
_cell.length_c   1.000
_cell.angle_alpha   90.00
_cell.angle_beta   90.00
_cell.angle_gamma   90.00
#
_symmetry.space_group_name_H-M   'P 1'
#
loop_
_entity.id
_entity.type
_entity.pdbx_description
1 polymer ?
#
loop_
_entity_poly.entity_id
_entity_poly.type
_entity_poly.pdbx_seq_one_letter_code
_entity_poly.pdbx_strand_id
1 'polypeptide(L)'
;MNVEKLVNAHDGFFSPKSNGNLLKWTHPGVFKYFNDSTKKTKYEKSVNCNAAALLFDTERVYHIIEEWEKCAHIKECIAPNGSNRTNHRQDQAILTYLMLNNNRRCGGNIISFGMRTHMDVYCAQMIWEYEEIYGEIWSPSAQDLKEMKEVIENSPNLIIYDIWTKNGKDANLEEIKKTGNYSLKLEDVFREEKG
;
A
#
# COMPACT_ATOMS: atom_id res chain seq x y z
N MET A 1 -18.42 -3.41 13.13
CA MET A 1 -18.33 -4.50 12.12
C MET A 1 -18.26 -5.82 12.87
N ASN A 2 -19.10 -6.81 12.55
CA ASN A 2 -18.98 -8.16 13.13
C ASN A 2 -18.03 -8.97 12.23
N VAL A 3 -16.80 -9.17 12.72
CA VAL A 3 -15.71 -9.83 11.98
C VAL A 3 -16.05 -11.28 11.65
N GLU A 4 -16.57 -12.03 12.61
CA GLU A 4 -16.94 -13.43 12.43
C GLU A 4 -18.03 -13.60 11.35
N LYS A 5 -19.07 -12.77 11.40
CA LYS A 5 -20.13 -12.78 10.39
C LYS A 5 -19.57 -12.46 8.99
N LEU A 6 -18.63 -11.52 8.90
CA LEU A 6 -18.02 -11.12 7.64
C LEU A 6 -17.13 -12.23 7.06
N VAL A 7 -16.25 -12.82 7.87
CA VAL A 7 -15.38 -13.93 7.46
C VAL A 7 -16.21 -15.15 7.05
N ASN A 8 -17.26 -15.48 7.80
CA ASN A 8 -18.18 -16.57 7.44
C ASN A 8 -18.93 -16.29 6.13
N ALA A 9 -19.39 -15.06 5.90
CA ALA A 9 -20.05 -14.67 4.65
C ALA A 9 -19.13 -14.72 3.42
N HIS A 10 -17.81 -14.76 3.63
CA HIS A 10 -16.81 -14.80 2.58
C HIS A 10 -15.93 -16.07 2.63
N ASP A 11 -16.47 -17.17 3.14
CA ASP A 11 -15.82 -18.49 3.12
C ASP A 11 -14.40 -18.49 3.74
N GLY A 12 -14.29 -17.89 4.93
CA GLY A 12 -13.04 -17.90 5.70
C GLY A 12 -12.01 -16.86 5.25
N PHE A 13 -12.30 -16.03 4.25
CA PHE A 13 -11.39 -14.99 3.79
C PHE A 13 -12.11 -13.69 3.46
N PHE A 14 -11.61 -12.56 3.95
CA PHE A 14 -12.09 -11.26 3.50
C PHE A 14 -10.94 -10.29 3.25
N SER A 15 -10.97 -9.69 2.06
CA SER A 15 -10.24 -8.47 1.70
C SER A 15 -11.18 -7.62 0.86
N PRO A 16 -11.25 -6.29 1.05
CA PRO A 16 -11.90 -5.40 0.09
C PRO A 16 -11.27 -5.52 -1.30
N LYS A 17 -12.01 -5.07 -2.33
CA LYS A 17 -11.44 -4.89 -3.68
C LYS A 17 -10.61 -3.61 -3.75
N SER A 18 -9.58 -3.64 -4.59
CA SER A 18 -8.89 -2.44 -5.06
C SER A 18 -9.16 -2.17 -6.54
N ASN A 19 -8.69 -1.02 -7.02
CA ASN A 19 -8.81 -0.66 -8.43
C ASN A 19 -7.89 -1.51 -9.33
N GLY A 20 -8.36 -1.77 -10.55
CA GLY A 20 -7.65 -2.53 -11.58
C GLY A 20 -7.85 -4.04 -11.50
N ASN A 21 -7.44 -4.74 -12.56
CA ASN A 21 -7.60 -6.18 -12.71
C ASN A 21 -6.32 -6.96 -12.39
N LEU A 22 -6.46 -8.26 -12.11
CA LEU A 22 -5.33 -9.14 -11.76
C LEU A 22 -4.25 -9.10 -12.84
N LEU A 23 -4.64 -9.20 -14.11
CA LEU A 23 -3.71 -9.30 -15.24
C LEU A 23 -2.86 -8.04 -15.44
N LYS A 24 -3.33 -6.86 -15.02
CA LYS A 24 -2.55 -5.61 -15.04
C LYS A 24 -1.51 -5.55 -13.92
N TRP A 25 -1.87 -6.05 -12.74
CA TRP A 25 -1.07 -5.87 -11.51
C TRP A 25 -0.31 -7.14 -11.08
N THR A 26 -0.34 -8.18 -11.90
CA THR A 26 0.37 -9.44 -11.68
C THR A 26 1.35 -9.68 -12.82
N HIS A 27 2.64 -9.71 -12.50
CA HIS A 27 3.67 -9.96 -13.49
C HIS A 27 3.49 -11.36 -14.12
N PRO A 28 3.68 -11.54 -15.44
CA PRO A 28 3.57 -12.84 -16.11
C PRO A 28 4.41 -13.97 -15.48
N GLY A 29 5.53 -13.61 -14.84
CA GLY A 29 6.40 -14.53 -14.12
C GLY A 29 5.71 -15.30 -13.00
N VAL A 30 4.71 -14.71 -12.33
CA VAL A 30 3.92 -15.40 -11.29
C VAL A 30 3.17 -16.59 -11.90
N PHE A 31 2.46 -16.37 -13.00
CA PHE A 31 1.73 -17.45 -13.66
C PHE A 31 2.66 -18.50 -14.25
N LYS A 32 3.89 -18.12 -14.64
CA LYS A 32 4.92 -19.09 -15.05
C LYS A 32 5.36 -19.95 -13.86
N TYR A 33 5.59 -19.32 -12.70
CA TYR A 33 5.97 -20.02 -11.46
C TYR A 33 4.92 -21.06 -11.06
N PHE A 34 3.64 -20.70 -11.09
CA PHE A 34 2.53 -21.62 -10.78
C PHE A 34 2.10 -22.52 -11.96
N ASN A 35 2.80 -22.48 -13.09
CA ASN A 35 2.43 -23.21 -14.31
C ASN A 35 0.98 -22.98 -14.77
N ASP A 36 0.45 -21.77 -14.58
CA ASP A 36 -0.92 -21.40 -14.95
C ASP A 36 -0.98 -20.84 -16.38
N SER A 37 -1.33 -21.73 -17.31
CA SER A 37 -1.59 -21.40 -18.71
C SER A 37 -2.98 -20.79 -18.93
N THR A 38 -3.90 -20.94 -17.98
CA THR A 38 -5.32 -20.53 -18.08
C THR A 38 -5.57 -19.06 -17.71
N LYS A 39 -4.54 -18.35 -17.22
CA LYS A 39 -4.64 -16.99 -16.69
C LYS A 39 -5.51 -16.01 -17.47
N LYS A 40 -5.43 -16.02 -18.81
CA LYS A 40 -6.20 -15.09 -19.66
C LYS A 40 -7.69 -15.40 -19.57
N THR A 41 -8.09 -16.65 -19.77
CA THR A 41 -9.50 -17.03 -19.75
C THR A 41 -10.08 -17.00 -18.33
N LYS A 42 -9.27 -17.35 -17.32
CA LYS A 42 -9.72 -17.45 -15.93
C LYS A 42 -9.81 -16.09 -15.21
N TYR A 43 -8.91 -15.14 -15.50
CA TYR A 43 -8.77 -13.93 -14.66
C TYR A 43 -8.96 -12.59 -15.38
N GLU A 44 -9.36 -12.56 -16.65
CA GLU A 44 -9.53 -11.31 -17.43
C GLU A 44 -10.40 -10.26 -16.73
N LYS A 45 -11.48 -10.71 -16.07
CA LYS A 45 -12.44 -9.85 -15.37
C LYS A 45 -12.25 -9.83 -13.86
N SER A 46 -11.17 -10.42 -13.36
CA SER A 46 -10.92 -10.53 -11.92
C SER A 46 -10.32 -9.25 -11.36
N VAL A 47 -10.98 -8.71 -10.34
CA VAL A 47 -10.54 -7.52 -9.59
C VAL A 47 -9.56 -7.94 -8.51
N ASN A 48 -8.59 -7.08 -8.20
CA ASN A 48 -7.62 -7.36 -7.14
C ASN A 48 -8.23 -7.25 -5.75
N CYS A 49 -7.69 -8.06 -4.84
CA CYS A 49 -7.83 -7.82 -3.42
C CYS A 49 -7.00 -6.58 -3.09
N ASN A 50 -7.46 -5.77 -2.15
CA ASN A 50 -6.72 -4.61 -1.67
C ASN A 50 -5.47 -5.01 -0.90
N ALA A 51 -5.53 -6.12 -0.15
CA ALA A 51 -4.44 -6.68 0.65
C ALA A 51 -3.94 -5.81 1.82
N ALA A 52 -4.30 -4.53 1.93
CA ALA A 52 -4.01 -3.73 3.12
C ALA A 52 -4.94 -4.03 4.31
N ALA A 53 -6.08 -4.67 4.06
CA ALA A 53 -7.01 -5.12 5.09
C ALA A 53 -7.42 -6.57 4.81
N LEU A 54 -7.12 -7.46 5.76
CA LEU A 54 -7.27 -8.90 5.65
C LEU A 54 -7.94 -9.47 6.89
N LEU A 55 -8.87 -10.38 6.68
CA LEU A 55 -9.43 -11.23 7.72
C LEU A 55 -9.35 -12.69 7.24
N PHE A 56 -8.90 -13.56 8.13
CA PHE A 56 -8.75 -14.98 7.85
C PHE A 56 -9.44 -15.80 8.94
N ASP A 57 -10.15 -16.84 8.53
CA ASP A 57 -10.36 -18.03 9.33
C ASP A 57 -9.16 -18.94 9.06
N THR A 58 -8.23 -19.00 10.02
CA THR A 58 -6.97 -19.72 9.86
C THR A 58 -7.16 -21.22 9.70
N GLU A 59 -8.29 -21.80 10.07
CA GLU A 59 -8.54 -23.23 9.84
C GLU A 59 -8.98 -23.49 8.39
N ARG A 60 -9.81 -22.61 7.82
CA ARG A 60 -10.38 -22.80 6.47
C ARG A 60 -9.44 -22.40 5.35
N VAL A 61 -8.52 -21.47 5.60
CA VAL A 61 -7.63 -20.90 4.57
C VAL A 61 -6.15 -21.12 4.87
N TYR A 62 -5.83 -21.99 5.84
CA TYR A 62 -4.45 -22.27 6.23
C TYR A 62 -3.55 -22.63 5.05
N HIS A 63 -4.04 -23.49 4.15
CA HIS A 63 -3.30 -23.93 2.97
C HIS A 63 -2.95 -22.77 2.03
N ILE A 64 -3.80 -21.74 1.96
CA ILE A 64 -3.54 -20.54 1.16
C ILE A 64 -2.51 -19.65 1.86
N ILE A 65 -2.59 -19.53 3.19
CA ILE A 65 -1.61 -18.76 3.99
C ILE A 65 -0.22 -19.39 3.86
N GLU A 66 -0.11 -20.72 3.96
CA GLU A 66 1.16 -21.43 3.73
C GLU A 66 1.70 -21.20 2.33
N GLU A 67 0.86 -21.27 1.29
CA GLU A 67 1.31 -21.08 -0.09
C GLU A 67 1.76 -19.62 -0.32
N TRP A 68 1.08 -18.67 0.31
CA TRP A 68 1.46 -17.26 0.26
C TRP A 68 2.79 -16.99 0.99
N GLU A 69 3.00 -17.59 2.16
CA GLU A 69 4.26 -17.54 2.91
C GLU A 69 5.41 -18.16 2.11
N LYS A 70 5.23 -19.37 1.57
CA LYS A 70 6.23 -20.03 0.71
C LYS A 70 6.61 -19.15 -0.48
N CYS A 71 5.61 -18.52 -1.10
CA CYS A 71 5.85 -17.58 -2.20
C CYS A 71 6.68 -16.37 -1.77
N ALA A 72 6.43 -15.82 -0.57
CA ALA A 72 7.17 -14.67 -0.02
C ALA A 72 8.67 -14.96 0.14
N HIS A 73 9.04 -16.23 0.35
CA HIS A 73 10.44 -16.66 0.43
C HIS A 73 11.08 -16.98 -0.93
N ILE A 74 10.33 -16.98 -2.03
CA ILE A 74 10.81 -17.37 -3.35
C ILE A 74 10.71 -16.18 -4.30
N LYS A 75 11.85 -15.62 -4.70
CA LYS A 75 11.93 -14.41 -5.55
C LYS A 75 11.14 -14.55 -6.84
N GLU A 76 11.25 -15.69 -7.52
CA GLU A 76 10.55 -15.98 -8.77
C GLU A 76 9.02 -15.99 -8.61
N CYS A 77 8.53 -16.16 -7.38
CA CYS A 77 7.12 -16.10 -7.03
C CYS A 77 6.70 -14.69 -6.60
N ILE A 78 7.29 -14.12 -5.53
CA ILE A 78 6.83 -12.85 -4.93
C ILE A 78 7.22 -11.60 -5.73
N ALA A 79 8.34 -11.65 -6.44
CA ALA A 79 8.87 -10.53 -7.21
C ALA A 79 9.68 -11.05 -8.41
N PRO A 80 9.01 -11.67 -9.41
CA PRO A 80 9.70 -12.27 -10.54
C PRO A 80 10.63 -11.27 -11.24
N ASN A 81 11.70 -11.75 -11.88
CA ASN A 81 12.63 -10.86 -12.58
C ASN A 81 11.90 -9.96 -13.60
N GLY A 82 12.20 -8.65 -13.56
CA GLY A 82 11.52 -7.62 -14.36
C GLY A 82 10.25 -7.05 -13.73
N SER A 83 9.82 -7.56 -12.57
CA SER A 83 8.70 -6.99 -11.81
C SER A 83 9.07 -5.67 -11.13
N ASN A 84 8.13 -4.74 -11.12
CA ASN A 84 8.21 -3.46 -10.42
C ASN A 84 6.80 -2.91 -10.14
N ARG A 85 6.69 -1.79 -9.42
CA ARG A 85 5.39 -1.23 -9.01
C ARG A 85 4.44 -0.85 -10.17
N THR A 86 4.94 -0.72 -11.40
CA THR A 86 4.11 -0.38 -12.57
C THR A 86 3.39 -1.60 -13.16
N ASN A 87 3.89 -2.81 -12.91
CA ASN A 87 3.38 -4.06 -13.50
C ASN A 87 3.16 -5.20 -12.49
N HIS A 88 3.51 -4.99 -11.22
CA HIS A 88 3.39 -5.99 -10.17
C HIS A 88 3.17 -5.35 -8.80
N ARG A 89 2.12 -5.78 -8.11
CA ARG A 89 1.86 -5.44 -6.70
C ARG A 89 2.20 -6.63 -5.80
N GLN A 90 3.46 -7.09 -5.87
CA GLN A 90 4.08 -8.15 -5.07
C GLN A 90 3.08 -9.04 -4.28
N ASP A 91 3.02 -8.85 -2.96
CA ASP A 91 2.18 -9.58 -2.01
C ASP A 91 0.67 -9.51 -2.35
N GLN A 92 0.17 -8.33 -2.69
CA GLN A 92 -1.22 -8.13 -3.12
C GLN A 92 -1.59 -8.97 -4.36
N ALA A 93 -0.69 -9.05 -5.33
CA ALA A 93 -0.89 -9.79 -6.58
C ALA A 93 -0.90 -11.30 -6.33
N ILE A 94 0.03 -11.79 -5.50
CA ILE A 94 0.07 -13.21 -5.11
C ILE A 94 -1.19 -13.59 -4.32
N LEU A 95 -1.55 -12.81 -3.31
CA LEU A 95 -2.76 -13.07 -2.53
C LEU A 95 -4.00 -13.14 -3.43
N THR A 96 -4.15 -12.16 -4.33
CA THR A 96 -5.29 -12.15 -5.26
C THR A 96 -5.28 -13.39 -6.14
N TYR A 97 -4.13 -13.77 -6.70
CA TYR A 97 -3.98 -14.97 -7.52
C TYR A 97 -4.38 -16.23 -6.75
N LEU A 98 -3.83 -16.44 -5.56
CA LEU A 98 -4.08 -17.64 -4.75
C LEU A 98 -5.54 -17.76 -4.33
N MET A 99 -6.17 -16.65 -3.94
CA MET A 99 -7.60 -16.65 -3.58
C MET A 99 -8.47 -17.03 -4.78
N LEU A 100 -8.26 -16.39 -5.93
CA LEU A 100 -9.00 -16.71 -7.15
C LEU A 100 -8.74 -18.15 -7.62
N ASN A 101 -7.52 -18.65 -7.46
CA ASN A 101 -7.18 -20.02 -7.81
C ASN A 101 -7.92 -21.03 -6.93
N ASN A 102 -8.19 -20.66 -5.68
CA ASN A 102 -8.98 -21.41 -4.71
C ASN A 102 -10.48 -21.05 -4.72
N ASN A 103 -11.00 -20.47 -5.80
CA ASN A 103 -12.42 -20.09 -5.97
C ASN A 103 -12.96 -19.07 -4.94
N ARG A 104 -12.07 -18.31 -4.29
CA ARG A 104 -12.41 -17.24 -3.36
C ARG A 104 -12.30 -15.89 -4.05
N ARG A 105 -13.17 -14.96 -3.67
CA ARG A 105 -13.22 -13.61 -4.25
C ARG A 105 -13.09 -12.57 -3.16
N CYS A 106 -12.41 -11.48 -3.49
CA CYS A 106 -12.32 -10.31 -2.65
C CYS A 106 -13.72 -9.68 -2.48
N GLY A 107 -13.98 -9.16 -1.29
CA GLY A 107 -15.24 -8.57 -0.85
C GLY A 107 -15.57 -7.22 -1.49
N GLY A 108 -16.54 -6.51 -0.91
CA GLY A 108 -17.08 -5.24 -1.44
C GLY A 108 -16.10 -4.06 -1.42
N ASN A 109 -16.65 -2.86 -1.61
CA ASN A 109 -15.89 -1.60 -1.55
C ASN A 109 -15.36 -1.38 -0.11
N ILE A 110 -14.10 -0.98 0.03
CA ILE A 110 -13.48 -0.75 1.34
C ILE A 110 -14.25 0.22 2.24
N ILE A 111 -14.86 1.26 1.67
CA ILE A 111 -15.59 2.30 2.40
C ILE A 111 -16.85 1.72 3.06
N SER A 112 -17.51 0.72 2.46
CA SER A 112 -18.69 0.10 3.07
C SER A 112 -18.39 -0.66 4.35
N PHE A 113 -17.11 -0.88 4.66
CA PHE A 113 -16.65 -1.53 5.89
C PHE A 113 -16.01 -0.55 6.89
N GLY A 114 -16.10 0.76 6.63
CA GLY A 114 -15.51 1.79 7.49
C GLY A 114 -13.98 1.84 7.45
N MET A 115 -13.37 1.19 6.47
CA MET A 115 -11.91 1.16 6.32
C MET A 115 -11.46 2.23 5.34
N ARG A 116 -10.26 2.79 5.58
CA ARG A 116 -9.60 3.76 4.71
C ARG A 116 -8.23 3.20 4.31
N THR A 117 -7.81 3.49 3.08
CA THR A 117 -6.50 3.12 2.52
C THR A 117 -5.80 4.35 1.98
N HIS A 118 -4.49 4.23 1.72
CA HIS A 118 -3.65 5.34 1.25
C HIS A 118 -3.66 6.51 2.25
N MET A 119 -3.60 6.21 3.55
CA MET A 119 -3.59 7.22 4.62
C MET A 119 -2.24 7.92 4.77
N ASP A 120 -1.21 7.44 4.07
CA ASP A 120 0.11 8.06 3.99
C ASP A 120 0.04 9.49 3.47
N VAL A 121 -0.88 9.80 2.54
CA VAL A 121 -1.07 11.17 2.02
C VAL A 121 -1.67 12.15 3.04
N TYR A 122 -2.31 11.63 4.09
CA TYR A 122 -2.95 12.44 5.14
C TYR A 122 -2.17 12.45 6.45
N CYS A 123 -1.06 11.70 6.52
CA CYS A 123 -0.33 11.47 7.75
C CYS A 123 0.13 12.79 8.42
N ALA A 124 0.80 13.65 7.66
CA ALA A 124 1.29 14.94 8.17
C ALA A 124 0.14 15.85 8.66
N GLN A 125 -0.96 15.92 7.90
CA GLN A 125 -2.13 16.71 8.28
C GLN A 125 -2.77 16.18 9.57
N MET A 126 -2.96 14.85 9.67
CA MET A 126 -3.58 14.24 10.84
C MET A 126 -2.75 14.39 12.11
N ILE A 127 -1.42 14.31 12.00
CA ILE A 127 -0.52 14.58 13.13
C ILE A 127 -0.68 16.03 13.56
N TRP A 128 -0.61 16.97 12.63
CA TRP A 128 -0.75 18.40 12.94
C TRP A 128 -2.11 18.74 13.59
N GLU A 129 -3.22 18.22 13.06
CA GLU A 129 -4.56 18.42 13.65
C GLU A 129 -4.64 17.86 15.07
N TYR A 130 -4.02 16.69 15.32
CA TYR A 130 -3.95 16.09 16.64
C TYR A 130 -3.16 17.00 17.60
N GLU A 131 -1.98 17.45 17.20
CA GLU A 131 -1.12 18.31 18.03
C GLU A 131 -1.75 19.67 18.34
N GLU A 132 -2.46 20.27 17.38
CA GLU A 132 -3.19 21.52 17.60
C GLU A 132 -4.33 21.34 18.62
N ILE A 133 -5.07 20.23 18.54
CA ILE A 133 -6.17 19.92 19.46
C ILE A 133 -5.66 19.66 20.89
N TYR A 134 -4.53 18.98 21.04
CA TYR A 134 -4.00 18.55 22.34
C TYR A 134 -2.93 19.47 22.92
N GLY A 135 -2.48 20.49 22.17
CA GLY A 135 -1.53 21.50 22.63
C GLY A 135 -0.08 21.03 22.75
N GLU A 136 0.25 19.84 22.24
CA GLU A 136 1.60 19.28 22.22
C GLU A 136 2.08 19.22 20.76
N ILE A 137 2.75 20.28 20.30
CA ILE A 137 3.40 20.28 18.98
C ILE A 137 4.74 19.56 19.13
N TRP A 138 4.83 18.34 18.62
CA TRP A 138 6.11 17.65 18.52
C TRP A 138 6.87 18.25 17.35
N SER A 139 8.04 18.80 17.65
CA SER A 139 8.99 19.23 16.65
C SER A 139 10.34 18.62 17.00
N PRO A 140 11.19 18.31 15.99
CA PRO A 140 12.55 17.85 16.27
C PRO A 140 13.23 18.82 17.23
N SER A 141 13.87 18.29 18.26
CA SER A 141 14.66 19.11 19.18
C SER A 141 15.82 19.78 18.44
N ALA A 142 16.45 20.78 19.06
CA ALA A 142 17.66 21.40 18.50
C ALA A 142 18.79 20.38 18.28
N GLN A 143 18.84 19.32 19.12
CA GLN A 143 19.80 18.24 19.00
C GLN A 143 19.46 17.33 17.80
N ASP A 144 18.19 16.97 17.63
CA ASP A 144 17.75 16.16 16.49
C ASP A 144 18.02 16.88 15.16
N LEU A 145 17.77 18.19 15.10
CA LEU A 145 18.07 19.01 13.91
C LEU A 145 19.57 19.06 13.58
N LYS A 146 20.43 19.02 14.59
CA LYS A 146 21.88 18.99 14.41
C LYS A 146 22.33 17.64 13.87
N GLU A 147 21.82 16.55 14.45
CA GLU A 147 22.13 15.19 14.00
C GLU A 147 21.66 14.95 12.56
N MET A 148 20.44 15.40 12.22
CA MET A 148 19.94 15.32 10.84
C MET A 148 20.85 16.06 9.85
N LYS A 149 21.32 17.28 10.19
CA LYS A 149 22.25 18.04 9.34
C LYS A 149 23.57 17.31 9.15
N GLU A 150 24.15 16.80 10.24
CA GLU A 150 25.40 16.02 10.18
C GLU A 150 25.25 14.78 9.30
N VAL A 151 24.11 14.09 9.34
CA VAL A 151 23.84 12.93 8.48
C VAL A 151 23.72 13.34 7.00
N ILE A 152 23.03 14.44 6.69
CA ILE A 152 22.91 14.95 5.31
C ILE A 152 24.27 15.35 4.75
N GLU A 153 25.08 16.06 5.54
CA GLU A 153 26.41 16.52 5.15
C GLU A 153 27.39 15.35 4.93
N ASN A 154 27.36 14.35 5.80
CA ASN A 154 28.25 13.19 5.71
C ASN A 154 27.76 12.12 4.72
N SER A 155 26.48 12.14 4.34
CA SER A 155 25.88 11.18 3.43
C SER A 155 24.93 11.87 2.45
N PRO A 156 25.47 12.65 1.49
CA PRO A 156 24.66 13.47 0.58
C PRO A 156 23.74 12.66 -0.35
N ASN A 157 24.01 11.35 -0.49
CA ASN A 157 23.17 10.42 -1.25
C ASN A 157 22.14 9.67 -0.38
N LEU A 158 22.11 9.90 0.93
CA LEU A 158 21.16 9.28 1.84
C LEU A 158 19.83 10.04 1.81
N ILE A 159 18.76 9.35 1.44
CA ILE A 159 17.42 9.89 1.53
C ILE A 159 16.95 9.78 2.99
N ILE A 160 16.89 10.90 3.69
CA ILE A 160 16.29 10.98 5.02
C ILE A 160 14.80 11.25 4.85
N TYR A 161 13.97 10.32 5.35
CA TYR A 161 12.53 10.52 5.47
C TYR A 161 12.25 11.07 6.86
N ASP A 162 11.90 12.36 6.96
CA ASP A 162 11.38 12.95 8.19
C ASP A 162 9.99 13.53 7.92
N ILE A 163 9.06 13.25 8.82
CA ILE A 163 7.69 13.77 8.81
C ILE A 163 7.67 15.28 9.06
N TRP A 164 8.75 15.85 9.60
CA TRP A 164 8.88 17.27 9.94
C TRP A 164 9.69 18.09 8.92
N THR A 165 10.53 17.46 8.09
CA THR A 165 11.28 18.15 7.05
C THR A 165 10.36 18.52 5.89
N LYS A 166 9.89 19.79 5.94
CA LYS A 166 9.10 20.48 4.91
C LYS A 166 7.81 19.76 4.49
N ASN A 167 6.78 19.81 5.34
CA ASN A 167 5.38 19.79 4.89
C ASN A 167 4.36 20.37 5.89
N GLY A 168 4.78 20.95 7.01
CA GLY A 168 3.84 21.61 7.95
C GLY A 168 3.62 23.11 7.71
N LYS A 169 4.62 23.85 7.20
CA LYS A 169 4.58 25.33 7.16
C LYS A 169 4.48 25.97 5.77
N ASP A 170 4.90 25.27 4.72
CA ASP A 170 4.91 25.81 3.34
C ASP A 170 3.68 25.38 2.52
N ALA A 171 2.76 24.62 3.13
CA ALA A 171 1.46 24.35 2.55
C ALA A 171 0.63 25.65 2.55
N ASN A 172 0.65 26.38 1.44
CA ASN A 172 -0.15 27.59 1.27
C ASN A 172 -1.65 27.22 1.33
N LEU A 173 -2.26 27.41 2.50
CA LEU A 173 -3.64 27.04 2.83
C LEU A 173 -4.68 27.68 1.91
N GLU A 174 -4.37 28.83 1.29
CA GLU A 174 -5.22 29.51 0.30
C GLU A 174 -5.26 28.78 -1.05
N GLU A 175 -4.18 28.08 -1.41
CA GLU A 175 -4.02 27.41 -2.71
C GLU A 175 -4.61 25.99 -2.67
N ILE A 176 -4.47 25.32 -1.53
CA ILE A 176 -5.09 24.01 -1.24
C ILE A 176 -6.63 24.11 -1.22
N LYS A 177 -7.18 25.22 -0.74
CA LYS A 177 -8.63 25.49 -0.74
C LYS A 177 -9.19 25.80 -2.13
N LYS A 178 -8.37 26.29 -3.08
CA LYS A 178 -8.82 26.74 -4.41
C LYS A 178 -8.87 25.63 -5.46
N THR A 179 -8.02 24.61 -5.38
CA THR A 179 -7.84 23.65 -6.49
C THR A 179 -8.73 22.40 -6.40
N GLY A 180 -9.30 22.08 -5.22
CA GLY A 180 -10.20 20.94 -5.03
C GLY A 180 -9.60 19.57 -5.40
N ASN A 181 -8.30 19.50 -5.69
CA ASN A 181 -7.59 18.32 -6.15
C ASN A 181 -6.41 18.04 -5.23
N TYR A 182 -6.56 16.99 -4.41
CA TYR A 182 -5.69 16.61 -3.31
C TYR A 182 -4.56 15.69 -3.76
N SER A 183 -3.75 16.13 -4.73
CA SER A 183 -2.56 15.38 -5.14
C SER A 183 -1.42 16.35 -5.45
N LEU A 184 -0.56 16.59 -4.47
CA LEU A 184 0.80 17.05 -4.75
C LEU A 184 1.58 15.85 -5.26
N LYS A 185 2.18 15.98 -6.45
CA LYS A 185 3.04 14.94 -6.98
C LYS A 185 4.33 14.92 -6.17
N LEU A 186 4.71 13.74 -5.70
CA LEU A 186 6.03 13.48 -5.07
C LEU A 186 7.23 13.90 -5.95
N GLU A 187 6.98 14.13 -7.24
CA GLU A 187 7.93 14.60 -8.24
C GLU A 187 8.31 16.09 -8.07
N ASP A 188 7.49 16.89 -7.38
CA ASP A 188 7.72 18.34 -7.21
C ASP A 188 8.64 18.68 -6.02
N VAL A 189 9.09 17.67 -5.25
CA VAL A 189 9.91 17.84 -4.03
C VAL A 189 11.42 17.78 -4.31
N PHE A 190 11.84 17.44 -5.53
CA PHE A 190 13.24 17.49 -5.96
C PHE A 190 13.36 18.26 -7.28
N ARG A 191 13.17 19.58 -7.25
CA ARG A 191 13.82 20.45 -8.25
C ARG A 191 15.13 20.95 -7.67
N GLU A 192 16.23 20.47 -8.25
CA GLU A 192 17.54 21.10 -8.16
C GLU A 192 17.39 22.62 -8.40
N GLU A 193 17.80 23.44 -7.44
CA GLU A 193 18.23 24.79 -7.75
C GLU A 193 19.50 24.67 -8.60
N LYS A 194 19.35 24.87 -9.91
CA LYS A 194 20.48 25.22 -10.78
C LYS A 194 20.46 26.72 -11.02
N GLY A 195 21.46 27.40 -10.47
CA GLY A 195 22.03 28.67 -10.96
C GLY A 195 21.26 29.92 -10.60
#